data_AF-A0A965CA64-F1
#
_entry.id   AF-A0A965CA64-F1
#
_cell.length_a   1.000
_cell.length_b   1.000
_cell.length_c   1.000
_cell.angle_alpha   90.00
_cell.angle_beta   90.00
_cell.angle_gamma   90.00
#
_symmetry.space_group_name_H-M   'P 1'
#
loop_
_entity.id
_entity.type
_entity.pdbx_description
1 polymer ?
#
loop_
_entity_poly.entity_id
_entity_poly.type
_entity_poly.pdbx_seq_one_letter_code
_entity_poly.pdbx_strand_id
1 'polypeptide(L)' 'SVTNAISGIIVVGALLQLTIPNLAVQILAGLAVTLASINIFGGFAVTRRMLKMFTKGGK' A
#
# COMPACT_ATOMS: atom_id res chain seq x y z
N SER A 1 -7.85 -8.29 5.73
CA SER A 1 -7.10 -7.02 5.69
C SER A 1 -5.60 -7.21 5.44
N VAL A 2 -4.98 -8.30 5.92
CA VAL A 2 -3.56 -8.60 5.63
C VAL A 2 -3.29 -8.81 4.14
N THR A 3 -4.15 -9.52 3.40
CA THR A 3 -4.03 -9.70 1.94
C THR A 3 -4.04 -8.38 1.16
N ASN A 4 -4.82 -7.39 1.62
CA ASN A 4 -4.84 -6.04 1.04
C ASN A 4 -3.57 -5.24 1.37
N ALA A 5 -2.95 -5.46 2.53
CA ALA A 5 -1.63 -4.86 2.79
C ALA A 5 -0.52 -5.57 1.98
N ILE A 6 -0.64 -6.89 1.77
CA ILE A 6 0.30 -7.70 0.98
C ILE A 6 0.25 -7.33 -0.51
N SER A 7 -0.93 -7.00 -1.06
CA SER A 7 -1.02 -6.44 -2.41
C SER A 7 -0.24 -5.14 -2.58
N GLY A 8 0.23 -4.51 -1.50
CA GLY A 8 1.19 -3.41 -1.54
C GLY A 8 2.52 -3.70 -2.25
N ILE A 9 2.86 -4.97 -2.53
CA ILE A 9 4.07 -5.35 -3.29
C ILE A 9 4.16 -4.66 -4.66
N ILE A 10 3.03 -4.19 -5.22
CA ILE A 10 2.96 -3.40 -6.45
C ILE A 10 3.85 -2.15 -6.38
N VAL A 11 4.13 -1.60 -5.18
CA VAL A 11 5.04 -0.46 -4.99
C VAL A 11 6.45 -0.76 -5.51
N VAL A 12 6.92 -2.00 -5.39
CA VAL A 12 8.24 -2.41 -5.88
C VAL A 12 8.31 -2.32 -7.40
N GLY A 13 7.27 -2.79 -8.09
CA GLY A 13 7.17 -2.65 -9.55
C GLY A 13 7.16 -1.19 -9.98
N ALA A 14 6.36 -0.35 -9.32
CA ALA A 14 6.29 1.07 -9.63
C ALA A 14 7.63 1.80 -9.44
N LEU A 15 8.41 1.45 -8.41
CA LEU A 15 9.74 2.01 -8.17
C LEU A 15 10.75 1.64 -9.29
N LEU A 16 10.66 0.43 -9.84
CA LEU A 16 11.50 0.03 -10.96
C LEU A 16 11.23 0.90 -12.20
N GLN A 17 9.96 1.23 -12.46
CA GLN A 17 9.57 2.07 -13.59
C GLN A 17 10.07 3.53 -13.50
N LEU A 18 10.37 4.06 -12.30
CA LEU A 18 10.91 5.42 -12.15
C LEU A 18 12.30 5.60 -12.79
N THR A 19 13.04 4.51 -12.98
CA THR A 19 14.39 4.55 -13.57
C THR A 19 14.38 4.67 -15.09
N ILE A 20 13.23 4.51 -15.73
CA ILE A 20 13.10 4.59 -17.19
C ILE A 20 13.07 6.06 -17.62
N PRO A 21 13.91 6.50 -18.58
CA PRO A 21 13.97 7.90 -19.03
C PRO A 21 12.82 8.25 -19.99
N ASN A 22 11.59 8.14 -19.50
CA ASN A 22 10.38 8.54 -20.19
C ASN A 22 9.46 9.28 -19.22
N LEU A 23 9.21 10.56 -19.48
CA LEU A 23 8.47 11.45 -18.58
C LEU A 23 7.05 10.95 -18.29
N ALA A 24 6.36 10.41 -19.30
CA ALA A 24 5.00 9.86 -19.12
C ALA A 24 5.02 8.63 -18.19
N VAL A 25 6.01 7.75 -18.37
CA VAL A 25 6.20 6.57 -17.51
C VAL A 25 6.53 6.98 -16.08
N GLN A 26 7.40 7.97 -15.89
CA GLN A 26 7.79 8.46 -14.56
C GLN A 26 6.61 9.09 -13.81
N ILE A 27 5.76 9.88 -14.50
CA ILE A 27 4.55 10.46 -13.90
C ILE A 27 3.58 9.34 -13.47
N LEU A 28 3.33 8.37 -14.34
CA LEU A 28 2.46 7.23 -14.02
C LEU A 28 3.03 6.38 -12.88
N ALA A 29 4.35 6.17 -12.85
CA ALA A 29 5.03 5.46 -11.78
C ALA A 29 4.93 6.21 -10.44
N GLY A 30 5.06 7.54 -10.45
CA GLY A 30 4.86 8.37 -9.25
C GLY A 30 3.44 8.28 -8.69
N LEU A 31 2.42 8.30 -9.57
CA LEU A 31 1.03 8.07 -9.17
C LEU A 31 0.82 6.64 -8.63
N ALA A 32 1.41 5.64 -9.28
CA ALA A 32 1.32 4.24 -8.85
C ALA A 32 1.95 4.04 -7.45
N VAL A 33 3.11 4.64 -7.18
CA VAL A 33 3.75 4.61 -5.85
C VAL A 33 2.84 5.28 -4.80
N THR A 34 2.23 6.41 -5.13
CA THR A 34 1.33 7.13 -4.22
C THR A 34 0.12 6.28 -3.87
N LEU A 35 -0.55 5.69 -4.87
CA LEU A 35 -1.71 4.81 -4.66
C LEU A 35 -1.34 3.54 -3.90
N ALA A 36 -0.21 2.92 -4.23
CA ALA A 36 0.29 1.74 -3.52
C ALA A 36 0.56 2.06 -2.04
N SER A 37 1.12 3.24 -1.74
CA SER A 37 1.34 3.66 -0.35
C SER A 37 0.02 3.77 0.42
N ILE A 38 -1.02 4.38 -0.15
CA ILE A 38 -2.35 4.51 0.47
C ILE A 38 -2.94 3.13 0.78
N ASN A 39 -2.81 2.19 -0.17
CA ASN A 39 -3.29 0.83 -0.01
C ASN A 39 -2.58 0.09 1.14
N ILE A 40 -1.25 0.21 1.25
CA ILE A 40 -0.44 -0.35 2.34
C ILE A 40 -0.85 0.26 3.69
N PHE A 41 -0.81 1.59 3.79
CA PHE A 41 -1.09 2.30 5.05
C PHE A 41 -2.53 2.06 5.51
N GLY A 42 -3.51 2.15 4.61
CA GLY A 42 -4.92 1.88 4.89
C GLY A 42 -5.14 0.42 5.33
N GLY A 43 -4.55 -0.54 4.61
CA GLY A 43 -4.62 -1.96 4.95
C GLY A 43 -4.08 -2.27 6.35
N PHE A 44 -2.95 -1.67 6.74
CA PHE A 44 -2.40 -1.82 8.10
C PHE A 44 -3.20 -1.09 9.17
N ALA A 45 -3.68 0.13 8.89
CA ALA A 45 -4.49 0.90 9.83
C ALA A 45 -5.81 0.19 10.16
N VAL A 46 -6.49 -0.36 9.16
CA VAL A 46 -7.71 -1.15 9.35
C VAL A 46 -7.41 -2.45 10.09
N THR A 47 -6.34 -3.16 9.73
CA THR A 47 -5.93 -4.38 10.46
C THR A 47 -5.70 -4.08 11.95
N ARG A 48 -5.02 -2.98 12.28
CA ARG A 48 -4.83 -2.56 13.68
C ARG A 48 -6.14 -2.24 14.39
N ARG A 49 -7.09 -1.59 13.73
CA ARG A 49 -8.43 -1.32 14.28
C ARG A 49 -9.20 -2.62 14.53
N MET A 50 -9.16 -3.57 13.59
CA MET A 50 -9.79 -4.88 13.71
C MET A 50 -9.22 -5.66 14.90
N LEU A 51 -7.88 -5.74 15.00
CA LEU A 51 -7.22 -6.43 16.11
C LEU A 51 -7.54 -5.81 17.47
N LYS A 52 -7.64 -4.48 17.56
CA LYS A 52 -8.09 -3.78 18.78
C LYS A 52 -9.50 -4.15 19.21
N MET A 53 -10.41 -4.49 18.28
CA MET A 53 -11.78 -4.90 18.61
C MET A 53 -11.82 -6.28 19.29
N PHE A 54 -10.92 -7.19 18.91
CA PHE A 54 -10.76 -8.49 19.60
C PHE A 54 -10.14 -8.34 20.99
N THR A 55 -9.24 -7.37 21.19
CA THR A 55 -8.67 -7.09 22.52
C THR A 55 -9.67 -6.40 23.45
N LYS A 56 -10.66 -5.68 22.90
CA LYS A 56 -11.68 -4.96 23.68
C LYS A 56 -12.87 -5.84 24.12
N GLY A 57 -13.09 -6.97 23.43
CA GLY A 57 -14.11 -7.97 23.79
C GLY A 57 -13.63 -9.03 24.79
N GLY A 58 -12.38 -8.94 25.27
CA GLY A 58 -11.82 -9.78 26.33
C GLY A 58 -12.06 -9.21 27.73
N LYS A 59 -13.32 -8.90 28.02
CA LYS A 59 -13.92 -8.85 29.36
C LYS A 59 -15.37 -9.33 29.21
#